data_AF-A0A3C0GGY2-F1
#
_entry.id   AF-A0A3C0GGY2-F1
#
_cell.length_a   1.000
_cell.length_b   1.000
_cell.length_c   1.000
_cell.angle_alpha   90.00
_cell.angle_beta   90.00
_cell.angle_gamma   90.00
#
_symmetry.space_group_name_H-M   'P 1'
#
loop_
_entity.id
_entity.type
_entity.pdbx_description
1 polymer ?
#
loop_
_entity_poly.entity_id
_entity_poly.type
_entity_poly.pdbx_seq_one_letter_code
_entity_poly.pdbx_strand_id
1 'polypeptide(L)'
;MLNKIIHVLENYRIHIKRKIELVLRVGEIPVSNLIESEVQLKIAKHRLTDKLSIPIVLGDGLKVAESMIKSSFKEEETTAFDETLLNLEGMECRWDQILPDQQQTKVVCLLLDASLEKDQRNVYKKVLAQMDEEFGKFENRQPIKSNNLKLDPNPTKVWEEMKIRLTSTSWMYFFKSWLKTNFGRIYLNLTSSGKQYLSQIEQLSHTFMLDGMINTVFTAEQKSIDRFIAYLDKMERDKKLIYGIHVTHASVMSCYVLDRRTTHSHFVDGTEGGYTSAAKMFKIKKEGPI
;
A
#
# COMPACT_ATOMS: atom_id res chain seq x y z
N MET A 1 -15.02 -12.25 -18.46
CA MET A 1 -14.72 -11.35 -17.33
C MET A 1 -13.32 -10.76 -17.47
N LEU A 2 -12.29 -11.58 -17.71
CA LEU A 2 -10.89 -11.15 -17.88
C LEU A 2 -10.68 -10.05 -18.94
N ASN A 3 -11.12 -10.25 -20.18
CA ASN A 3 -10.99 -9.25 -21.26
C ASN A 3 -11.55 -7.87 -20.88
N LYS A 4 -12.67 -7.84 -20.14
CA LYS A 4 -13.27 -6.58 -19.65
C LYS A 4 -12.36 -5.90 -18.63
N ILE A 5 -11.75 -6.66 -17.72
CA ILE A 5 -10.83 -6.14 -16.71
C ILE A 5 -9.58 -5.57 -17.40
N ILE A 6 -8.97 -6.32 -18.31
CA ILE A 6 -7.79 -5.85 -19.06
C ILE A 6 -8.12 -4.58 -19.83
N HIS A 7 -9.27 -4.52 -20.49
CA HIS A 7 -9.67 -3.31 -21.20
C HIS A 7 -9.80 -2.09 -20.29
N VAL A 8 -10.37 -2.25 -19.08
CA VAL A 8 -10.45 -1.18 -18.08
C VAL A 8 -9.06 -0.78 -17.57
N LEU A 9 -8.17 -1.75 -17.32
CA LEU A 9 -6.80 -1.49 -16.87
C LEU A 9 -5.97 -0.77 -17.93
N GLU A 10 -6.08 -1.16 -19.20
CA GLU A 10 -5.45 -0.48 -20.33
C GLU A 10 -5.97 0.96 -20.48
N ASN A 11 -7.28 1.15 -20.36
CA ASN A 11 -7.87 2.48 -20.37
C ASN A 11 -7.32 3.36 -19.23
N TYR A 12 -7.17 2.78 -18.03
CA TYR A 12 -6.58 3.46 -16.88
C TYR A 12 -5.08 3.77 -17.07
N ARG A 13 -4.32 2.86 -17.70
CA ARG A 13 -2.92 3.11 -18.08
C ARG A 13 -2.80 4.36 -18.95
N ILE A 14 -3.66 4.50 -19.97
CA ILE A 14 -3.66 5.67 -20.86
C ILE A 14 -3.97 6.94 -20.06
N HIS A 15 -4.97 6.89 -19.17
CA HIS A 15 -5.33 8.02 -18.31
C HIS A 15 -4.16 8.48 -17.43
N ILE A 16 -3.50 7.54 -16.75
CA ILE A 16 -2.36 7.84 -15.86
C ILE A 16 -1.16 8.38 -16.62
N LYS A 17 -0.83 7.81 -17.80
CA LYS A 17 0.22 8.35 -18.67
C LYS A 17 -0.08 9.81 -19.07
N ARG A 18 -1.34 10.12 -19.42
CA ARG A 18 -1.74 11.49 -19.82
C ARG A 18 -1.70 12.50 -18.67
N LYS A 19 -2.02 12.08 -17.44
CA LYS A 19 -2.17 12.99 -16.30
C LYS A 19 -0.86 13.25 -15.56
N ILE A 20 0.00 12.25 -15.42
CA ILE A 20 1.20 12.32 -14.58
C ILE A 20 2.45 11.71 -15.22
N GLU A 21 2.41 11.43 -16.52
CA GLU A 21 3.53 10.89 -17.31
C GLU A 21 4.11 9.56 -16.78
N LEU A 22 3.30 8.83 -16.01
CA LEU A 22 3.66 7.52 -15.46
C LEU A 22 3.17 6.41 -16.39
N VAL A 23 4.11 5.60 -16.90
CA VAL A 23 3.79 4.43 -17.71
C VAL A 23 3.45 3.24 -16.80
N LEU A 24 2.16 2.94 -16.67
CA LEU A 24 1.72 1.68 -16.07
C LEU A 24 1.88 0.54 -17.07
N ARG A 25 2.12 -0.68 -16.59
CA ARG A 25 2.22 -1.88 -17.43
C ARG A 25 1.07 -2.81 -17.06
N VAL A 26 0.30 -3.21 -18.05
CA VAL A 26 -0.85 -4.09 -17.88
C VAL A 26 -0.57 -5.37 -18.66
N GLY A 27 -0.97 -6.49 -18.10
CA GLY A 27 -0.78 -7.80 -18.70
C GLY A 27 -1.42 -8.87 -17.84
N GLU A 28 -1.48 -10.07 -18.39
CA GLU A 28 -2.03 -11.24 -17.74
C GLU A 28 -1.15 -12.45 -17.99
N ILE A 29 -1.02 -13.30 -16.99
CA ILE A 29 -0.27 -14.56 -17.08
C ILE A 29 -1.18 -15.67 -16.57
N PRO A 30 -1.46 -16.71 -17.37
CA PRO A 30 -2.19 -17.87 -16.90
C PRO A 30 -1.43 -18.57 -15.77
N VAL A 31 -2.15 -19.04 -14.75
CA VAL A 31 -1.55 -19.80 -13.63
C VAL A 31 -0.88 -21.09 -14.13
N SER A 32 -1.38 -21.69 -15.22
CA SER A 32 -0.75 -22.84 -15.87
C SER A 32 0.70 -22.57 -16.27
N ASN A 33 1.00 -21.39 -16.80
CA ASN A 33 2.35 -21.02 -17.23
C ASN A 33 3.31 -20.93 -16.03
N LEU A 34 2.81 -20.49 -14.87
CA LEU A 34 3.60 -20.44 -13.64
C LEU A 34 3.90 -21.84 -13.10
N ILE A 35 2.93 -22.75 -13.20
CA ILE A 35 3.08 -24.16 -12.81
C ILE A 35 4.09 -24.87 -13.74
N GLU A 36 3.99 -24.64 -15.05
CA GLU A 36 4.94 -25.16 -16.05
C GLU A 36 6.38 -24.64 -15.84
N SER A 37 6.51 -23.44 -15.27
CA SER A 37 7.79 -22.83 -14.90
C SER A 37 8.33 -23.31 -13.54
N GLU A 38 7.68 -24.29 -12.90
CA GLU A 38 8.01 -24.86 -11.59
C GLU A 38 8.02 -23.83 -10.43
N VAL A 39 7.29 -22.71 -10.57
CA VAL A 39 7.22 -21.65 -9.56
C VAL A 39 6.06 -21.89 -8.61
N GLN A 40 6.24 -21.69 -7.30
CA GLN A 40 5.14 -21.85 -6.36
C GLN A 40 4.22 -20.63 -6.35
N LEU A 41 2.92 -20.90 -6.30
CA LEU A 41 1.89 -19.90 -6.03
C LEU A 41 0.88 -20.51 -5.05
N LYS A 42 1.01 -20.15 -3.78
CA LYS A 42 0.12 -20.60 -2.70
C LYS A 42 -0.65 -19.42 -2.16
N ILE A 43 -1.97 -19.48 -2.22
CA ILE A 43 -2.85 -18.40 -1.77
C ILE A 43 -3.67 -18.87 -0.58
N ALA A 44 -3.74 -18.05 0.46
CA ALA A 44 -4.58 -18.27 1.63
C ALA A 44 -5.31 -16.99 2.01
N LYS A 45 -6.49 -17.11 2.62
CA LYS A 45 -7.18 -15.98 3.24
C LYS A 45 -6.79 -15.92 4.72
N HIS A 46 -6.31 -14.76 5.17
CA HIS A 46 -5.92 -14.56 6.56
C HIS A 46 -6.69 -13.39 7.17
N ARG A 47 -7.23 -13.61 8.37
CA ARG A 47 -7.86 -12.56 9.16
C ARG A 47 -6.77 -11.84 9.96
N LEU A 48 -6.37 -10.66 9.49
CA LEU A 48 -5.30 -9.83 10.07
C LEU A 48 -5.78 -9.09 11.32
N THR A 49 -7.03 -8.63 11.31
CA THR A 49 -7.71 -7.99 12.44
C THR A 49 -9.14 -8.53 12.55
N ASP A 50 -9.89 -8.14 13.57
CA ASP A 50 -11.29 -8.55 13.70
C ASP A 50 -12.17 -8.12 12.52
N LYS A 51 -11.76 -7.07 11.79
CA LYS A 51 -12.54 -6.47 10.68
C LYS A 51 -11.87 -6.58 9.32
N LEU A 52 -10.59 -6.97 9.26
CA LEU A 52 -9.82 -7.05 8.02
C LEU A 52 -9.33 -8.46 7.75
N SER A 53 -9.73 -9.00 6.60
CA SER A 53 -9.13 -10.20 6.02
C SER A 53 -8.36 -9.83 4.76
N ILE A 54 -7.10 -10.26 4.69
CA ILE A 54 -6.23 -10.05 3.54
C ILE A 54 -5.93 -11.37 2.83
N PRO A 55 -5.68 -11.36 1.52
CA PRO A 55 -5.02 -12.47 0.87
C PRO A 55 -3.56 -12.54 1.32
N ILE A 56 -3.08 -13.75 1.51
CA ILE A 56 -1.67 -14.07 1.70
C ILE A 56 -1.24 -14.93 0.52
N VAL A 57 -0.15 -14.55 -0.14
CA VAL A 57 0.49 -15.28 -1.21
C VAL A 57 1.91 -15.66 -0.78
N LEU A 58 2.22 -16.94 -0.91
CA LEU A 58 3.55 -17.52 -0.74
C LEU A 58 4.02 -18.13 -2.06
N GLY A 59 5.34 -18.15 -2.23
CA GLY A 59 6.00 -18.49 -3.49
C GLY A 59 6.28 -17.27 -4.36
N ASP A 60 6.97 -17.51 -5.47
CA ASP A 60 7.47 -16.46 -6.35
C ASP A 60 6.55 -16.19 -7.54
N GLY A 61 5.39 -16.85 -7.62
CA GLY A 61 4.49 -16.80 -8.78
C GLY A 61 4.08 -15.38 -9.21
N LEU A 62 3.74 -14.49 -8.26
CA LEU A 62 3.41 -13.09 -8.58
C LEU A 62 4.62 -12.31 -9.09
N LYS A 63 5.81 -12.53 -8.50
CA LYS A 63 7.06 -11.88 -8.92
C LYS A 63 7.48 -12.32 -10.32
N VAL A 64 7.35 -13.61 -10.62
CA VAL A 64 7.65 -14.16 -11.95
C VAL A 64 6.64 -13.66 -12.98
N ALA A 65 5.34 -13.65 -12.66
CA ALA A 65 4.32 -13.07 -13.53
C ALA A 65 4.58 -11.59 -13.82
N GLU A 66 4.91 -10.81 -12.80
CA GLU A 66 5.26 -9.39 -12.96
C GLU A 66 6.50 -9.23 -13.86
N SER A 67 7.53 -10.05 -13.67
CA SER A 67 8.74 -10.04 -14.50
C SER A 67 8.43 -10.38 -15.96
N MET A 68 7.62 -11.41 -16.20
CA MET A 68 7.16 -11.79 -17.55
C MET A 68 6.45 -10.62 -18.22
N ILE A 69 5.43 -10.04 -17.56
CA ILE A 69 4.68 -8.90 -18.07
C ILE A 69 5.62 -7.72 -18.39
N LYS A 70 6.54 -7.37 -17.47
CA LYS A 70 7.50 -6.28 -17.69
C LYS A 70 8.43 -6.54 -18.87
N SER A 71 8.88 -7.77 -19.05
CA SER A 71 9.80 -8.16 -20.12
C SER A 71 9.16 -8.18 -21.50
N SER A 72 7.88 -8.53 -21.58
CA SER A 72 7.12 -8.57 -22.84
C SER A 72 6.37 -7.27 -23.13
N PHE A 73 6.34 -6.34 -22.17
CA PHE A 73 5.58 -5.09 -22.31
C PHE A 73 6.17 -4.24 -23.44
N LYS A 74 5.32 -3.97 -24.42
CA LYS A 74 5.58 -2.99 -25.47
C LYS A 74 4.61 -1.85 -25.27
N GLU A 75 5.14 -0.66 -25.16
CA GLU A 75 4.30 0.52 -25.07
C GLU A 75 3.65 0.77 -26.43
N GLU A 76 2.38 0.41 -26.56
CA GLU A 76 1.59 0.80 -27.71
C GLU A 76 1.20 2.27 -27.60
N GLU A 77 1.28 3.00 -28.72
CA GLU A 77 0.84 4.39 -28.84
C GLU A 77 -0.70 4.54 -28.87
N THR A 78 -1.44 3.51 -28.46
CA THR A 78 -2.91 3.51 -28.50
C THR A 78 -3.46 4.74 -27.75
N THR A 79 -4.11 5.62 -28.52
CA THR A 79 -4.73 6.86 -28.04
C THR A 79 -6.21 6.69 -27.71
N ALA A 80 -6.79 5.52 -27.99
CA ALA A 80 -8.19 5.20 -27.75
C ALA A 80 -8.45 5.12 -26.24
N PHE A 81 -8.92 6.23 -25.68
CA PHE A 81 -9.35 6.35 -24.30
C PHE A 81 -10.87 6.45 -24.28
N ASP A 82 -11.49 5.62 -23.47
CA ASP A 82 -12.93 5.62 -23.21
C ASP A 82 -13.19 6.19 -21.81
N GLU A 83 -13.74 7.40 -21.78
CA GLU A 83 -14.11 8.09 -20.55
C GLU A 83 -15.16 7.31 -19.73
N THR A 84 -16.03 6.52 -20.38
CA THR A 84 -17.08 5.76 -19.69
C THR A 84 -16.55 4.62 -18.84
N LEU A 85 -15.31 4.16 -19.11
CA LEU A 85 -14.63 3.12 -18.36
C LEU A 85 -13.82 3.66 -17.18
N LEU A 86 -13.62 4.98 -17.10
CA LEU A 86 -12.93 5.61 -15.99
C LEU A 86 -13.92 5.89 -14.84
N ASN A 87 -13.94 5.00 -13.85
CA ASN A 87 -14.65 5.25 -12.61
C ASN A 87 -13.70 5.22 -11.41
N LEU A 88 -13.32 6.40 -10.94
CA LEU A 88 -12.54 6.59 -9.71
C LEU A 88 -13.40 7.15 -8.57
N GLU A 89 -14.72 6.98 -8.64
CA GLU A 89 -15.61 7.31 -7.53
C GLU A 89 -15.19 6.54 -6.27
N GLY A 90 -15.24 7.21 -5.11
CA GLY A 90 -14.79 6.64 -3.84
C GLY A 90 -13.28 6.68 -3.57
N MET A 91 -12.42 6.88 -4.58
CA MET A 91 -10.99 7.11 -4.37
C MET A 91 -10.76 8.51 -3.82
N GLU A 92 -10.76 8.70 -2.50
CA GLU A 92 -10.55 10.01 -1.88
C GLU A 92 -9.59 9.89 -0.70
N CYS A 93 -8.62 10.78 -0.61
CA CYS A 93 -7.86 10.95 0.63
C CYS A 93 -8.09 12.35 1.17
N ARG A 94 -8.67 12.41 2.36
CA ARG A 94 -8.94 13.65 3.09
C ARG A 94 -8.22 13.69 4.44
N TRP A 95 -7.41 12.70 4.74
CA TRP A 95 -6.67 12.63 5.99
C TRP A 95 -5.40 13.46 5.87
N ASP A 96 -5.09 14.15 6.95
CA ASP A 96 -3.77 14.74 7.11
C ASP A 96 -2.73 13.65 7.41
N GLN A 97 -1.46 14.04 7.44
CA GLN A 97 -0.40 13.17 7.94
C GLN A 97 -0.71 12.70 9.36
N ILE A 98 -0.50 11.41 9.61
CA ILE A 98 -0.82 10.76 10.87
C ILE A 98 0.48 10.61 11.66
N LEU A 99 0.64 11.42 12.69
CA LEU A 99 1.78 11.37 13.58
C LEU A 99 1.65 10.21 14.58
N PRO A 100 2.76 9.54 14.94
CA PRO A 100 2.78 8.61 16.07
C PRO A 100 2.43 9.29 17.41
N ASP A 101 1.91 8.53 18.36
CA ASP A 101 1.49 9.02 19.68
C ASP A 101 2.63 9.63 20.50
N GLN A 102 3.84 9.06 20.36
CA GLN A 102 5.01 9.45 21.13
C GLN A 102 6.04 10.16 20.25
N GLN A 103 6.60 11.27 20.73
CA GLN A 103 7.57 12.09 19.98
C GLN A 103 8.80 11.31 19.47
N GLN A 104 9.19 10.24 20.15
CA GLN A 104 10.35 9.40 19.80
C GLN A 104 9.99 8.24 18.86
N THR A 105 8.70 7.98 18.65
CA THR A 105 8.24 6.93 17.74
C THR A 105 8.31 7.43 16.29
N LYS A 106 8.75 6.54 15.40
CA LYS A 106 8.84 6.77 13.96
C LYS A 106 7.92 5.80 13.21
N VAL A 107 7.59 6.16 11.98
CA VAL A 107 6.90 5.28 11.03
C VAL A 107 7.96 4.60 10.16
N VAL A 108 7.82 3.30 9.98
CA VAL A 108 8.77 2.46 9.23
C VAL A 108 8.02 1.77 8.10
N CYS A 109 8.50 1.93 6.87
CA CYS A 109 8.08 1.14 5.71
C CYS A 109 9.15 0.09 5.44
N LEU A 110 8.75 -1.18 5.42
CA LEU A 110 9.64 -2.32 5.21
C LEU A 110 9.18 -3.14 4.01
N LEU A 111 10.13 -3.43 3.13
CA LEU A 111 10.03 -4.38 2.04
C LEU A 111 11.03 -5.49 2.29
N LEU A 112 10.61 -6.75 2.29
CA LEU A 112 11.49 -7.87 2.62
C LEU A 112 11.14 -9.10 1.80
N ASP A 113 12.14 -9.63 1.10
CA ASP A 113 12.02 -10.82 0.27
C ASP A 113 13.00 -11.89 0.73
N ALA A 114 12.56 -13.14 0.74
CA ALA A 114 13.45 -14.25 1.08
C ALA A 114 14.33 -14.55 -0.13
N SER A 115 15.62 -14.81 0.10
CA SER A 115 16.55 -15.05 -1.01
C SER A 115 16.28 -16.36 -1.76
N LEU A 116 15.64 -17.33 -1.09
CA LEU A 116 15.27 -18.62 -1.66
C LEU A 116 13.80 -18.92 -1.39
N GLU A 117 13.03 -19.18 -2.45
CA GLU A 117 11.60 -19.50 -2.39
C GLU A 117 11.29 -20.66 -1.41
N LYS A 118 12.12 -21.71 -1.42
CA LYS A 118 11.94 -22.88 -0.55
C LYS A 118 12.04 -22.59 0.95
N ASP A 119 12.77 -21.55 1.34
CA ASP A 119 12.98 -21.17 2.76
C ASP A 119 12.11 -19.98 3.18
N GLN A 120 11.31 -19.44 2.26
CA GLN A 120 10.51 -18.24 2.44
C GLN A 120 9.67 -18.28 3.72
N ARG A 121 8.95 -19.38 3.97
CA ARG A 121 8.13 -19.56 5.18
C ARG A 121 8.95 -19.44 6.47
N ASN A 122 10.13 -20.06 6.53
CA ASN A 122 10.95 -20.06 7.74
C ASN A 122 11.57 -18.68 7.98
N VAL A 123 12.04 -18.03 6.92
CA VAL A 123 12.60 -16.68 6.98
C VAL A 123 11.53 -15.70 7.46
N TYR A 124 10.35 -15.69 6.85
CA TYR A 124 9.24 -14.81 7.25
C TYR A 124 8.78 -15.09 8.69
N LYS A 125 8.67 -16.36 9.09
CA LYS A 125 8.35 -16.71 10.48
C LYS A 125 9.36 -16.11 11.47
N LYS A 126 10.66 -16.22 11.19
CA LYS A 126 11.71 -15.67 12.06
C LYS A 126 11.67 -14.15 12.13
N VAL A 127 11.49 -13.49 11.00
CA VAL A 127 11.38 -12.03 10.93
C VAL A 127 10.16 -11.55 11.71
N LEU A 128 8.99 -12.14 11.49
CA LEU A 128 7.76 -11.76 12.21
C LEU A 128 7.89 -11.99 13.72
N ALA A 129 8.51 -13.10 14.14
CA ALA A 129 8.79 -13.35 15.55
C ALA A 129 9.73 -12.29 16.15
N GLN A 130 10.77 -11.88 15.41
CA GLN A 130 11.67 -10.81 15.85
C GLN A 130 10.94 -9.46 15.93
N MET A 131 10.05 -9.17 14.97
CA MET A 131 9.21 -7.96 15.02
C MET A 131 8.32 -7.96 16.26
N ASP A 132 7.76 -9.12 16.63
CA ASP A 132 6.92 -9.25 17.82
C ASP A 132 7.73 -9.07 19.11
N GLU A 133 9.00 -9.50 19.13
CA GLU A 133 9.92 -9.29 20.26
C GLU A 133 10.33 -7.81 20.40
N GLU A 134 10.70 -7.15 19.31
CA GLU A 134 11.23 -5.77 19.34
C GLU A 134 10.13 -4.70 19.42
N PHE A 135 8.96 -4.97 18.83
CA PHE A 135 7.90 -3.96 18.64
C PHE A 135 6.57 -4.35 19.31
N GLY A 136 6.48 -5.53 19.91
CA GLY A 136 5.24 -6.08 20.44
C GLY A 136 4.31 -6.59 19.35
N LYS A 137 3.08 -6.94 19.75
CA LYS A 137 2.07 -7.52 18.86
C LYS A 137 1.69 -6.57 17.73
N PHE A 138 1.06 -7.12 16.69
CA PHE A 138 0.64 -6.39 15.51
C PHE A 138 -0.20 -5.13 15.84
N GLU A 139 -1.09 -5.20 16.82
CA GLU A 139 -1.96 -4.08 17.25
C GLU A 139 -1.17 -2.95 17.92
N ASN A 140 -0.09 -3.28 18.63
CA ASN A 140 0.75 -2.31 19.33
C ASN A 140 1.55 -1.44 18.37
N ARG A 141 1.91 -1.97 17.20
CA ARG A 141 2.76 -1.31 16.21
C ARG A 141 2.00 -0.70 15.03
N GLN A 142 0.67 -0.54 15.14
CA GLN A 142 -0.14 0.08 14.09
C GLN A 142 0.18 1.57 13.92
N PRO A 143 0.50 2.04 12.70
CA PRO A 143 0.82 3.43 12.41
C PRO A 143 -0.40 4.37 12.45
N ILE A 144 -1.61 3.81 12.47
CA ILE A 144 -2.86 4.56 12.54
C ILE A 144 -3.52 4.32 13.89
N LYS A 145 -3.66 5.39 14.65
CA LYS A 145 -4.42 5.42 15.90
C LYS A 145 -5.56 6.42 15.76
N SER A 146 -6.75 6.03 16.21
CA SER A 146 -7.99 6.80 16.02
C SER A 146 -7.91 8.25 16.52
N ASN A 147 -7.08 8.50 17.55
CA ASN A 147 -6.96 9.80 18.18
C ASN A 147 -6.12 10.80 17.38
N ASN A 148 -5.29 10.31 16.44
CA ASN A 148 -4.39 11.16 15.65
C ASN A 148 -4.94 11.44 14.24
N LEU A 149 -6.09 10.87 13.90
CA LEU A 149 -6.75 11.05 12.61
C LEU A 149 -7.43 12.42 12.54
N LYS A 150 -6.94 13.26 11.64
CA LYS A 150 -7.52 14.58 11.35
C LYS A 150 -7.79 14.70 9.87
N LEU A 151 -8.92 15.30 9.51
CA LEU A 151 -9.16 15.66 8.11
C LEU A 151 -8.39 16.94 7.77
N ASP A 152 -7.73 16.95 6.62
CA ASP A 152 -7.08 18.12 6.05
C ASP A 152 -8.05 18.86 5.10
N PRO A 153 -8.53 20.07 5.47
CA PRO A 153 -9.42 20.86 4.62
C PRO A 153 -8.68 21.66 3.52
N ASN A 154 -7.37 21.47 3.35
CA ASN A 154 -6.57 22.23 2.40
C ASN A 154 -7.15 22.09 0.97
N PRO A 155 -7.63 23.20 0.36
CA PRO A 155 -8.25 23.16 -0.97
C PRO A 155 -7.28 22.68 -2.05
N THR A 156 -5.98 22.90 -1.89
CA THR A 156 -4.99 22.45 -2.88
C THR A 156 -4.93 20.92 -2.98
N LYS A 157 -5.09 20.19 -1.86
CA LYS A 157 -5.16 18.72 -1.89
C LYS A 157 -6.39 18.21 -2.64
N VAL A 158 -7.55 18.85 -2.43
CA VAL A 158 -8.79 18.52 -3.17
C VAL A 158 -8.60 18.79 -4.67
N TRP A 159 -7.94 19.90 -4.99
CA TRP A 159 -7.65 20.30 -6.37
C TRP A 159 -6.72 19.33 -7.09
N GLU A 160 -5.59 18.95 -6.48
CA GLU A 160 -4.64 17.99 -7.06
C GLU A 160 -5.26 16.59 -7.21
N GLU A 161 -6.04 16.13 -6.24
CA GLU A 161 -6.77 14.86 -6.35
C GLU A 161 -7.73 14.88 -7.56
N MET A 162 -8.48 15.97 -7.74
CA MET A 162 -9.41 16.09 -8.86
C MET A 162 -8.74 16.05 -10.22
N LYS A 163 -7.57 16.68 -10.38
CA LYS A 163 -6.83 16.68 -11.65
C LYS A 163 -6.50 15.27 -12.11
N ILE A 164 -6.19 14.39 -11.15
CA ILE A 164 -5.86 12.98 -11.40
C ILE A 164 -7.14 12.16 -11.57
N ARG A 165 -8.19 12.40 -10.78
CA ARG A 165 -9.41 11.56 -10.81
C ARG A 165 -10.33 11.82 -11.99
N LEU A 166 -10.43 13.07 -12.42
CA LEU A 166 -11.39 13.48 -13.43
C LEU A 166 -10.71 13.66 -14.78
N THR A 167 -11.44 13.32 -15.84
CA THR A 167 -11.08 13.65 -17.21
C THR A 167 -11.01 15.15 -17.40
N SER A 168 -12.01 15.89 -16.90
CA SER A 168 -12.14 17.35 -16.99
C SER A 168 -12.22 18.05 -15.63
N THR A 169 -11.77 19.30 -15.56
CA THR A 169 -11.83 20.11 -14.34
C THR A 169 -13.26 20.64 -14.12
N SER A 170 -13.84 20.36 -12.96
CA SER A 170 -15.21 20.80 -12.63
C SER A 170 -15.21 21.61 -11.33
N TRP A 171 -15.42 22.92 -11.43
CA TRP A 171 -15.48 23.80 -10.25
C TRP A 171 -16.62 23.40 -9.30
N MET A 172 -17.76 22.96 -9.85
CA MET A 172 -18.88 22.48 -9.04
C MET A 172 -18.48 21.25 -8.21
N TYR A 173 -17.73 20.31 -8.80
CA TYR A 173 -17.20 19.15 -8.08
C TYR A 173 -16.22 19.58 -6.99
N PHE A 174 -15.34 20.54 -7.29
CA PHE A 174 -14.39 21.09 -6.32
C PHE A 174 -15.11 21.67 -5.10
N PHE A 175 -16.05 22.60 -5.30
CA PHE A 175 -16.79 23.23 -4.21
C PHE A 175 -17.58 22.20 -3.40
N LYS A 176 -18.26 21.26 -4.06
CA LYS A 176 -18.99 20.19 -3.39
C LYS A 176 -18.08 19.31 -2.53
N SER A 177 -16.91 18.92 -3.06
CA SER A 177 -15.94 18.06 -2.37
C SER A 177 -15.26 18.78 -1.21
N TRP A 178 -14.94 20.06 -1.39
CA TRP A 178 -14.38 20.90 -0.35
C TRP A 178 -15.38 21.13 0.80
N LEU A 179 -16.65 21.45 0.49
CA LEU A 179 -17.72 21.55 1.49
C LEU A 179 -17.91 20.22 2.24
N LYS A 180 -17.97 19.09 1.52
CA LYS A 180 -18.11 17.75 2.11
C LYS A 180 -16.97 17.44 3.10
N THR A 181 -15.75 17.88 2.80
CA THR A 181 -14.58 17.70 3.69
C THR A 181 -14.72 18.51 4.97
N ASN A 182 -15.17 19.76 4.87
CA ASN A 182 -15.43 20.61 6.03
C ASN A 182 -16.56 20.06 6.92
N PHE A 183 -17.68 19.64 6.33
CA PHE A 183 -18.76 18.96 7.05
C PHE A 183 -18.31 17.64 7.68
N GLY A 184 -17.44 16.89 6.99
CA GLY A 184 -16.85 15.66 7.52
C GLY A 184 -16.12 15.89 8.85
N ARG A 185 -15.38 17.00 8.99
CA ARG A 185 -14.67 17.32 10.24
C ARG A 185 -15.63 17.52 11.42
N ILE A 186 -16.73 18.24 11.16
CA ILE A 186 -17.79 18.49 12.15
C ILE A 186 -18.45 17.16 12.55
N TYR A 187 -18.82 16.34 11.57
CA TYR A 187 -19.45 15.04 11.78
C TYR A 187 -18.56 14.08 12.61
N LEU A 188 -17.28 13.96 12.26
CA LEU A 188 -16.35 13.05 12.93
C LEU A 188 -16.11 13.42 14.40
N ASN A 189 -16.07 14.72 14.71
CA ASN A 189 -15.77 15.19 16.06
C ASN A 189 -17.01 15.23 16.98
N LEU A 190 -18.20 15.52 16.44
CA LEU A 190 -19.39 15.79 17.24
C LEU A 190 -20.37 14.61 17.34
N THR A 191 -20.36 13.69 16.37
CA THR A 191 -21.35 12.59 16.35
C THR A 191 -20.76 11.30 16.91
N SER A 192 -21.60 10.53 17.62
CA SER A 192 -21.22 9.20 18.12
C SER A 192 -20.85 8.25 16.98
N SER A 193 -21.59 8.32 15.86
CA SER A 193 -21.31 7.54 14.65
C SER A 193 -19.98 7.91 13.99
N GLY A 194 -19.59 9.19 14.01
CA GLY A 194 -18.31 9.67 13.52
C GLY A 194 -17.13 9.17 14.36
N LYS A 195 -17.25 9.23 15.70
CA LYS A 195 -16.26 8.66 16.62
C LYS A 195 -16.15 7.14 16.49
N GLN A 196 -17.29 6.46 16.34
CA GLN A 196 -17.32 5.03 16.09
C GLN A 196 -16.64 4.69 14.76
N TYR A 197 -16.85 5.48 13.71
CA TYR A 197 -16.13 5.31 12.44
C TYR A 197 -14.62 5.44 12.62
N LEU A 198 -14.12 6.48 13.32
CA LEU A 198 -12.69 6.65 13.60
C LEU A 198 -12.08 5.46 14.35
N SER A 199 -12.80 4.89 15.31
CA SER A 199 -12.33 3.71 16.06
C SER A 199 -12.18 2.45 15.19
N GLN A 200 -12.84 2.40 14.04
CA GLN A 200 -12.80 1.24 13.14
C GLN A 200 -11.72 1.34 12.08
N ILE A 201 -11.21 2.55 11.80
CA ILE A 201 -10.22 2.76 10.74
C ILE A 201 -8.95 1.95 11.00
N GLU A 202 -8.46 1.94 12.24
CA GLU A 202 -7.30 1.14 12.63
C GLU A 202 -7.51 -0.35 12.29
N GLN A 203 -8.70 -0.89 12.58
CA GLN A 203 -9.06 -2.28 12.32
C GLN A 203 -9.25 -2.59 10.83
N LEU A 204 -9.39 -1.58 9.97
CA LEU A 204 -9.61 -1.71 8.53
C LEU A 204 -8.42 -1.24 7.70
N SER A 205 -7.31 -0.91 8.36
CA SER A 205 -6.09 -0.41 7.74
C SER A 205 -5.19 -1.54 7.26
N HIS A 206 -4.86 -1.53 5.97
CA HIS A 206 -3.92 -2.43 5.33
C HIS A 206 -2.50 -1.93 5.59
N THR A 207 -1.89 -2.42 6.66
CA THR A 207 -0.50 -2.10 7.08
C THR A 207 0.44 -3.28 6.89
N PHE A 208 -0.08 -4.43 6.44
CA PHE A 208 0.68 -5.64 6.17
C PHE A 208 0.18 -6.32 4.90
N MET A 209 1.10 -6.68 4.02
CA MET A 209 0.85 -7.46 2.82
C MET A 209 1.90 -8.58 2.74
N LEU A 210 1.44 -9.77 2.35
CA LEU A 210 2.30 -10.90 2.02
C LEU A 210 1.91 -11.37 0.63
N ASP A 211 2.60 -10.89 -0.40
CA ASP A 211 2.28 -11.09 -1.82
C ASP A 211 3.42 -11.80 -2.59
N GLY A 212 4.10 -12.73 -1.91
CA GLY A 212 5.38 -13.29 -2.35
C GLY A 212 6.59 -12.55 -1.76
N MET A 213 6.35 -11.40 -1.11
CA MET A 213 7.28 -10.71 -0.20
C MET A 213 6.51 -10.07 0.96
N ILE A 214 7.20 -9.69 2.04
CA ILE A 214 6.61 -8.90 3.12
C ILE A 214 6.69 -7.43 2.76
N ASN A 215 5.53 -6.75 2.73
CA ASN A 215 5.43 -5.30 2.69
C ASN A 215 4.67 -4.86 3.93
N THR A 216 5.27 -4.04 4.79
CA THR A 216 4.59 -3.59 6.01
C THR A 216 4.96 -2.18 6.41
N VAL A 217 3.98 -1.47 6.98
CA VAL A 217 4.16 -0.18 7.65
C VAL A 217 3.84 -0.33 9.13
N PHE A 218 4.75 0.09 10.00
CA PHE A 218 4.57 -0.01 11.44
C PHE A 218 5.21 1.17 12.16
N THR A 219 4.93 1.31 13.45
CA THR A 219 5.55 2.32 14.32
C THR A 219 6.45 1.68 15.36
N ALA A 220 7.61 2.29 15.59
CA ALA A 220 8.55 1.87 16.63
C ALA A 220 9.47 3.02 17.06
N GLU A 221 10.07 2.91 18.24
CA GLU A 221 11.12 3.81 18.68
C GLU A 221 12.43 3.55 17.91
N GLN A 222 13.22 4.61 17.69
CA GLN A 222 14.47 4.53 16.94
C GLN A 222 15.41 3.43 17.46
N LYS A 223 15.56 3.29 18.78
CA LYS A 223 16.45 2.29 19.37
C LYS A 223 16.05 0.86 19.02
N SER A 224 14.75 0.56 18.97
CA SER A 224 14.25 -0.76 18.57
C SER A 224 14.40 -0.99 17.07
N ILE A 225 14.19 0.06 16.27
CA ILE A 225 14.43 0.02 14.82
C ILE A 225 15.89 -0.33 14.54
N ASP A 226 16.84 0.31 15.22
CA ASP A 226 18.27 0.06 15.03
C ASP A 226 18.66 -1.39 15.37
N ARG A 227 18.11 -1.95 16.46
CA ARG A 227 18.34 -3.37 16.82
C ARG A 227 17.76 -4.32 15.77
N PHE A 228 16.55 -4.03 15.29
CA PHE A 228 15.91 -4.84 14.26
C PHE A 228 16.65 -4.76 12.91
N ILE A 229 17.17 -3.58 12.54
CA ILE A 229 18.04 -3.42 11.37
C ILE A 229 19.29 -4.28 11.52
N ALA A 230 19.97 -4.25 12.67
CA ALA A 230 21.14 -5.09 12.90
C ALA A 230 20.84 -6.60 12.77
N TYR A 231 19.65 -7.02 13.18
CA TYR A 231 19.15 -8.38 12.98
C TYR A 231 18.92 -8.69 11.49
N LEU A 232 18.24 -7.81 10.75
CA LEU A 232 18.02 -7.98 9.32
C LEU A 232 19.33 -7.99 8.52
N ASP A 233 20.27 -7.11 8.85
CA ASP A 233 21.62 -7.06 8.26
C ASP A 233 22.36 -8.38 8.47
N LYS A 234 22.20 -9.02 9.63
CA LYS A 234 22.77 -10.35 9.87
C LYS A 234 22.14 -11.39 8.95
N MET A 235 20.81 -11.42 8.85
CA MET A 235 20.11 -12.35 7.96
C MET A 235 20.46 -12.14 6.48
N GLU A 236 20.66 -10.88 6.07
CA GLU A 236 21.08 -10.51 4.72
C GLU A 236 22.53 -10.94 4.44
N ARG A 237 23.47 -10.73 5.37
CA ARG A 237 24.85 -11.27 5.27
C ARG A 237 24.87 -12.79 5.15
N ASP A 238 23.97 -13.46 5.86
CA ASP A 238 23.79 -14.92 5.80
C ASP A 238 23.01 -15.37 4.54
N LYS A 239 22.73 -14.44 3.61
CA LYS A 239 22.01 -14.65 2.34
C LYS A 239 20.63 -15.30 2.52
N LYS A 240 19.94 -14.96 3.61
CA LYS A 240 18.60 -15.48 3.92
C LYS A 240 17.49 -14.62 3.33
N LEU A 241 17.72 -13.31 3.26
CA LEU A 241 16.75 -12.34 2.77
C LEU A 241 17.47 -11.14 2.15
N ILE A 242 16.71 -10.35 1.40
CA ILE A 242 17.06 -9.00 0.98
C ILE A 242 15.95 -8.09 1.50
N TYR A 243 16.30 -6.90 1.99
CA TYR A 243 15.29 -5.96 2.46
C TYR A 243 15.62 -4.51 2.10
N GLY A 244 14.57 -3.71 1.99
CA GLY A 244 14.62 -2.26 1.93
C GLY A 244 13.78 -1.68 3.06
N ILE A 245 14.29 -0.63 3.70
CA ILE A 245 13.63 0.03 4.82
C ILE A 245 13.65 1.54 4.60
N HIS A 246 12.56 2.20 4.99
CA HIS A 246 12.47 3.66 5.05
C HIS A 246 11.86 4.08 6.38
N VAL A 247 12.54 4.95 7.11
CA VAL A 247 12.10 5.46 8.41
C VAL A 247 11.73 6.92 8.24
N THR A 248 10.53 7.30 8.67
CA THR A 248 9.98 8.65 8.50
C THR A 248 9.17 9.06 9.73
N HIS A 249 8.68 10.30 9.73
CA HIS A 249 8.07 10.92 10.90
C HIS A 249 6.55 10.71 11.00
N ALA A 250 5.87 10.43 9.89
CA ALA A 250 4.42 10.26 9.87
C ALA A 250 3.98 9.19 8.85
N SER A 251 2.75 8.70 9.01
CA SER A 251 2.10 7.86 8.00
C SER A 251 1.12 8.67 7.18
N VAL A 252 0.86 8.21 5.96
CA VAL A 252 -0.16 8.73 5.07
C VAL A 252 -1.12 7.59 4.71
N MET A 253 -2.39 7.94 4.53
CA MET A 253 -3.41 6.97 4.20
C MET A 253 -4.02 7.30 2.85
N SER A 254 -4.27 6.29 2.02
CA SER A 254 -5.09 6.41 0.81
C SER A 254 -6.36 5.60 1.01
N CYS A 255 -7.53 6.18 0.74
CA CYS A 255 -8.80 5.50 1.00
C CYS A 255 -9.54 5.19 -0.30
N TYR A 256 -10.11 4.00 -0.35
CA TYR A 256 -11.18 3.67 -1.28
C TYR A 256 -12.47 3.49 -0.50
N VAL A 257 -13.38 4.46 -0.66
CA VAL A 257 -14.63 4.59 0.10
C VAL A 257 -15.80 4.33 -0.85
N LEU A 258 -16.24 3.07 -0.92
CA LEU A 258 -17.45 2.68 -1.66
C LEU A 258 -18.71 3.06 -0.89
N ASP A 259 -18.72 2.76 0.42
CA ASP A 259 -19.79 3.12 1.33
C ASP A 259 -19.20 3.46 2.71
N ARG A 260 -19.54 4.64 3.22
CA ARG A 260 -19.11 5.13 4.54
C ARG A 260 -19.67 4.30 5.70
N ARG A 261 -20.62 3.40 5.43
CA ARG A 261 -21.23 2.52 6.45
C ARG A 261 -20.67 1.10 6.49
N THR A 262 -20.21 0.52 5.37
CA THR A 262 -19.95 -0.93 5.32
C THR A 262 -18.69 -1.38 4.60
N THR A 263 -18.18 -0.63 3.61
CA THR A 263 -17.09 -1.13 2.76
C THR A 263 -16.09 -0.01 2.44
N HIS A 264 -14.98 0.01 3.18
CA HIS A 264 -13.85 0.89 2.94
C HIS A 264 -12.54 0.15 3.15
N SER A 265 -11.60 0.35 2.24
CA SER A 265 -10.22 -0.13 2.36
C SER A 265 -9.31 1.06 2.55
N HIS A 266 -8.46 0.97 3.57
CA HIS A 266 -7.48 1.99 3.90
C HIS A 266 -6.09 1.45 3.63
N PHE A 267 -5.40 2.02 2.66
CA PHE A 267 -4.01 1.69 2.36
C PHE A 267 -3.12 2.65 3.13
N VAL A 268 -2.13 2.12 3.84
CA VAL A 268 -1.23 2.93 4.66
C VAL A 268 0.18 2.89 4.09
N ASP A 269 0.80 4.06 4.01
CA ASP A 269 2.19 4.25 3.60
C ASP A 269 2.88 5.24 4.55
N GLY A 270 4.20 5.44 4.40
CA GLY A 270 4.97 6.47 5.09
C GLY A 270 5.01 7.80 4.32
N THR A 271 5.26 8.89 5.03
CA THR A 271 5.67 10.16 4.40
C THR A 271 7.00 10.03 3.63
N GLU A 272 7.34 11.05 2.84
CA GLU A 272 8.62 11.13 2.11
C GLU A 272 8.83 9.95 1.14
N GLY A 273 7.74 9.51 0.50
CA GLY A 273 7.74 8.44 -0.50
C GLY A 273 7.61 7.03 0.06
N GLY A 274 7.61 6.83 1.39
CA GLY A 274 7.16 5.57 2.01
C GLY A 274 7.77 4.31 1.40
N TYR A 275 6.94 3.39 0.91
CA TYR A 275 7.35 2.19 0.19
C TYR A 275 8.22 2.47 -1.03
N THR A 276 7.99 3.56 -1.76
CA THR A 276 8.83 3.95 -2.90
C THR A 276 10.26 4.26 -2.45
N SER A 277 10.43 4.88 -1.28
CA SER A 277 11.75 5.16 -0.71
C SER A 277 12.42 3.88 -0.21
N ALA A 278 11.67 2.98 0.45
CA ALA A 278 12.18 1.66 0.84
C ALA A 278 12.60 0.82 -0.38
N ALA A 279 11.84 0.92 -1.48
CA ALA A 279 12.11 0.19 -2.73
C ALA A 279 13.43 0.59 -3.39
N LYS A 280 13.92 1.82 -3.19
CA LYS A 280 15.22 2.25 -3.72
C LYS A 280 16.34 1.39 -3.15
N MET A 281 16.39 1.28 -1.82
CA MET A 281 17.36 0.42 -1.13
C MET A 281 17.20 -1.04 -1.54
N PHE A 282 15.96 -1.55 -1.56
CA PHE A 282 15.67 -2.94 -1.93
C PHE A 282 16.18 -3.28 -3.34
N LYS A 283 15.92 -2.42 -4.34
CA LYS A 283 16.33 -2.65 -5.72
C LYS A 283 17.85 -2.62 -5.90
N ILE A 284 18.53 -1.64 -5.29
CA ILE A 284 20.00 -1.56 -5.31
C ILE A 284 20.62 -2.88 -4.81
N LYS A 285 20.07 -3.44 -3.72
CA LYS A 285 20.54 -4.72 -3.18
C LYS A 285 20.20 -5.92 -4.06
N LYS A 286 19.04 -5.89 -4.73
CA LYS A 286 18.56 -6.99 -5.59
C LYS A 286 19.30 -7.06 -6.93
N GLU A 287 19.68 -5.92 -7.49
CA GLU A 287 20.43 -5.83 -8.74
C GLU A 287 21.92 -6.16 -8.56
N GLY A 288 22.44 -6.12 -7.32
CA GLY A 288 23.85 -6.32 -7.01
C GLY A 288 24.69 -5.06 -7.27
N PRO A 289 25.96 -5.01 -6.83
CA PRO A 289 26.84 -3.92 -7.22
C PRO A 289 27.05 -3.95 -8.74
N ILE A 290 26.86 -2.78 -9.38
CA ILE A 290 27.18 -2.51 -10.79
C ILE A 290 28.69 -2.72 -11.02
#